data_AF-A0A9W8TB46-F1
#
_entry.id   AF-A0A9W8TB46-F1
#
_cell.length_a   1.000
_cell.length_b   1.000
_cell.length_c   1.000
_cell.angle_alpha   90.00
_cell.angle_beta   90.00
_cell.angle_gamma   90.00
#
_symmetry.space_group_name_H-M   'P 1'
#
loop_
_entity.id
_entity.type
_entity.pdbx_description
1 polymer ?
#
loop_
_entity_poly.entity_id
_entity_poly.type
_entity_poly.pdbx_seq_one_letter_code
_entity_poly.pdbx_strand_id
1 'polypeptide(L)'
;MGCIPDWTELFEKAFKSTLPGGWIESVELWGAAKCDDDTLKSDSPLYTWIDIFKRIGSLTGKPFFWDDNMAESIRTAGFINLTGRVIKVPIGTWPKDKTLKQWGAWNRQFLLQGLEGFSIRGLTEMLG
;
A
#
# COMPACT_ATOMS: atom_id res chain seq x y z
N MET A 1 0.15 -9.40 6.33
CA MET A 1 -1.01 -8.80 7.04
C MET A 1 -0.85 -7.30 7.12
N GLY A 2 -1.93 -6.53 7.02
CA GLY A 2 -1.88 -5.11 7.37
C GLY A 2 -1.65 -4.93 8.87
N CYS A 3 -1.23 -3.73 9.29
CA CYS A 3 -1.03 -3.40 10.70
C CYS A 3 -2.17 -2.57 11.30
N ILE A 4 -2.94 -1.88 10.46
CA ILE A 4 -4.01 -0.97 10.87
C ILE A 4 -5.37 -1.59 10.55
N PRO A 5 -6.23 -1.87 11.55
CA PRO A 5 -7.59 -2.37 11.33
C PRO A 5 -8.52 -1.31 10.74
N ASP A 6 -8.46 -0.09 11.28
CA ASP A 6 -9.27 1.06 10.87
C ASP A 6 -8.38 2.29 10.77
N TRP A 7 -8.20 2.76 9.54
CA TRP A 7 -7.39 3.93 9.25
C TRP A 7 -8.08 5.24 9.62
N THR A 8 -9.41 5.30 9.55
CA THR A 8 -10.16 6.48 9.98
C THR A 8 -10.00 6.68 11.48
N GLU A 9 -10.15 5.60 12.27
CA GLU A 9 -9.91 5.65 13.72
C GLU A 9 -8.47 6.08 14.05
N LEU A 10 -7.48 5.59 13.29
CA LEU A 10 -6.09 6.02 13.43
C LEU A 10 -5.94 7.53 13.21
N PHE A 11 -6.54 8.08 12.15
CA PHE A 11 -6.46 9.51 11.87
C PHE A 11 -7.24 10.35 12.86
N GLU A 12 -8.37 9.88 13.39
CA GLU A 12 -9.10 10.57 14.47
C GLU A 12 -8.24 10.71 15.73
N LYS A 13 -7.48 9.66 16.08
CA LYS A 13 -6.52 9.71 17.19
C LYS A 13 -5.36 10.66 16.88
N ALA A 14 -4.88 10.67 15.65
CA ALA A 14 -3.83 11.59 15.20
C ALA A 14 -4.31 13.05 15.30
N PHE A 15 -5.55 13.32 14.88
CA PHE A 15 -6.17 14.64 14.95
C PHE A 15 -6.27 15.14 16.39
N LYS A 16 -6.78 14.31 17.31
CA LYS A 16 -6.86 14.64 18.75
C LYS A 16 -5.50 14.94 19.39
N SER A 17 -4.43 14.36 18.83
CA SER A 17 -3.06 14.52 19.35
C SER A 17 -2.29 15.65 18.66
N THR A 18 -2.84 16.24 17.59
CA THR A 18 -2.21 17.31 16.82
C THR A 18 -2.62 18.66 17.39
N LEU A 19 -1.65 19.54 17.66
CA LEU A 19 -1.92 20.89 18.13
C LEU A 19 -2.67 21.71 17.06
N PRO A 20 -3.45 22.74 17.45
CA PRO A 20 -4.08 23.64 16.49
C PRO A 20 -3.06 24.21 15.49
N GLY A 21 -3.35 24.07 14.19
CA GLY A 21 -2.45 24.47 13.10
C GLY A 21 -1.36 23.45 12.73
N GLY A 22 -1.29 22.30 13.41
CA GLY A 22 -0.38 21.21 13.10
C GLY A 22 -0.80 20.40 11.87
N TRP A 23 0.13 19.57 11.38
CA TRP A 23 -0.01 18.76 10.17
C TRP A 23 0.32 17.30 10.46
N ILE A 24 -0.30 16.40 9.71
CA ILE A 24 0.11 14.99 9.61
C ILE A 24 0.58 14.69 8.19
N GLU A 25 1.49 13.72 8.07
CA GLU A 25 1.89 13.14 6.79
C GLU A 25 1.70 11.61 6.87
N SER A 26 1.05 11.03 5.87
CA SER A 26 0.93 9.58 5.70
C SER A 26 1.52 9.23 4.33
N VAL A 27 2.41 8.24 4.33
CA VAL A 27 3.11 7.76 3.14
C VAL A 27 2.93 6.26 3.07
N GLU A 28 2.10 5.82 2.14
CA GLU A 28 1.79 4.40 1.95
C GLU A 28 2.30 3.90 0.60
N LEU A 29 2.74 2.64 0.60
CA LEU A 29 3.04 1.93 -0.64
C LEU A 29 1.76 1.31 -1.20
N TRP A 30 1.34 1.79 -2.36
CA TRP A 30 0.23 1.17 -3.08
C TRP A 30 0.66 -0.21 -3.59
N GLY A 31 0.19 -1.27 -2.93
CA GLY A 31 0.64 -2.63 -3.25
C GLY A 31 -0.08 -3.29 -4.44
N ALA A 32 -0.99 -2.59 -5.11
CA ALA A 32 -1.57 -3.08 -6.36
C ALA A 32 -0.61 -2.80 -7.53
N ALA A 33 -0.09 -3.86 -8.15
CA ALA A 33 0.69 -3.76 -9.38
C ALA A 33 -0.14 -3.11 -10.51
N LYS A 34 0.47 -2.15 -11.19
CA LYS A 34 -0.10 -1.47 -12.37
C LYS A 34 0.92 -1.47 -13.51
N CYS A 35 0.44 -1.34 -14.73
CA CYS A 35 1.26 -1.17 -15.93
C CYS A 35 0.83 0.08 -16.70
N ASP A 36 1.78 0.69 -17.41
CA ASP A 36 1.53 1.86 -18.27
C ASP A 36 1.31 1.47 -19.75
N ASP A 37 1.54 0.20 -20.11
CA ASP A 37 1.58 -0.31 -21.49
C ASP A 37 0.70 -1.55 -21.72
N ASP A 38 -0.24 -1.80 -20.81
CA ASP A 38 -1.20 -2.91 -20.85
C ASP A 38 -0.56 -4.32 -20.92
N THR A 39 0.72 -4.44 -20.57
CA THR A 39 1.42 -5.75 -20.55
C THR A 39 1.06 -6.60 -19.34
N LEU A 40 0.48 -6.01 -18.29
CA LEU A 40 0.04 -6.74 -17.12
C LEU A 40 -1.34 -7.36 -17.38
N LYS A 41 -1.32 -8.64 -17.76
CA LYS A 41 -2.55 -9.42 -17.99
C LYS A 41 -3.23 -9.78 -16.68
N SER A 42 -4.56 -9.92 -16.72
CA SER A 42 -5.40 -10.29 -15.56
C SER A 42 -5.07 -11.66 -14.95
N ASP A 43 -4.47 -12.56 -15.72
CA ASP A 43 -4.00 -13.89 -15.28
C ASP A 43 -2.58 -13.87 -14.71
N SER A 44 -1.96 -12.69 -14.58
CA SER A 44 -0.62 -12.54 -14.02
C SER A 44 -0.58 -12.99 -12.55
N PRO A 45 0.49 -13.69 -12.12
CA PRO A 45 0.71 -14.03 -10.71
C PRO A 45 0.69 -12.82 -9.77
N LEU A 46 0.97 -11.61 -10.28
CA LEU A 46 0.87 -10.37 -9.49
C LEU A 46 -0.59 -10.06 -9.08
N TYR A 47 -1.58 -10.36 -9.91
CA TYR A 47 -2.99 -10.21 -9.52
C TYR A 47 -3.38 -11.25 -8.48
N THR A 48 -2.96 -12.51 -8.65
CA THR A 48 -3.16 -13.56 -7.64
C THR A 48 -2.55 -13.14 -6.30
N TRP A 49 -1.35 -12.57 -6.33
CA TRP A 49 -0.67 -12.07 -5.14
C TRP A 49 -1.48 -11.00 -4.41
N ILE A 50 -2.03 -10.01 -5.13
CA ILE A 50 -2.90 -8.97 -4.56
C ILE A 50 -4.16 -9.56 -3.93
N ASP A 51 -4.81 -10.51 -4.61
CA ASP A 51 -6.05 -11.12 -4.13
C ASP A 51 -5.82 -11.94 -2.86
N ILE A 52 -4.66 -12.60 -2.73
CA ILE A 52 -4.25 -13.26 -1.49
C ILE A 52 -4.17 -12.25 -0.33
N PHE A 53 -3.54 -11.08 -0.51
CA PHE A 53 -3.48 -10.07 0.56
C PHE A 53 -4.82 -9.47 0.91
N LYS A 54 -5.71 -9.27 -0.07
CA LYS A 54 -7.08 -8.84 0.19
C LYS A 54 -7.79 -9.85 1.07
N ARG A 55 -7.72 -11.14 0.73
CA ARG A 55 -8.36 -12.22 1.49
C ARG A 55 -7.80 -12.32 2.91
N ILE A 56 -6.47 -12.27 3.07
CA ILE A 56 -5.82 -12.25 4.39
C ILE A 56 -6.25 -11.02 5.19
N GLY A 57 -6.30 -9.84 4.54
CA GLY A 57 -6.73 -8.60 5.17
C GLY A 57 -8.16 -8.68 5.70
N SER A 58 -9.08 -9.24 4.90
CA SER A 58 -10.47 -9.48 5.32
C SER A 58 -10.58 -10.47 6.48
N LEU A 59 -9.82 -11.57 6.47
CA LEU A 59 -9.85 -12.56 7.54
C LEU A 59 -9.27 -12.03 8.86
N THR A 60 -8.24 -11.19 8.78
CA THR A 60 -7.55 -10.65 9.97
C THR A 60 -8.16 -9.35 10.47
N GLY A 61 -9.14 -8.78 9.75
CA GLY A 61 -9.68 -7.45 10.00
C GLY A 61 -8.64 -6.32 9.85
N LYS A 62 -7.55 -6.57 9.11
CA LYS A 62 -6.42 -5.65 8.93
C LYS A 62 -6.10 -5.52 7.44
N PRO A 63 -6.86 -4.68 6.71
CA PRO A 63 -6.69 -4.52 5.28
C PRO A 63 -5.27 -4.06 4.96
N PHE A 64 -4.70 -4.64 3.89
CA PHE A 64 -3.37 -4.29 3.42
C PHE A 64 -3.38 -3.04 2.53
N PHE A 65 -4.53 -2.78 1.88
CA PHE A 65 -4.72 -1.69 0.93
C PHE A 65 -5.81 -0.77 1.45
N TRP A 66 -5.51 0.51 1.56
CA TRP A 66 -6.45 1.56 1.98
C TRP A 66 -6.35 2.81 1.09
N ASP A 67 -5.69 2.66 -0.06
CA ASP A 67 -5.17 3.77 -0.86
C ASP A 67 -6.29 4.70 -1.32
N ASP A 68 -7.35 4.14 -1.89
CA ASP A 68 -8.49 4.89 -2.45
C ASP A 68 -9.33 5.60 -1.35
N ASN A 69 -9.25 5.13 -0.11
CA ASN A 69 -10.01 5.67 1.02
C ASN A 69 -9.18 6.63 1.90
N MET A 70 -7.87 6.73 1.67
CA MET A 70 -6.94 7.45 2.54
C MET A 70 -7.32 8.92 2.73
N ALA A 71 -7.56 9.64 1.63
CA ALA A 71 -7.92 11.05 1.67
C ALA A 71 -9.25 11.29 2.40
N GLU A 72 -10.21 10.39 2.22
CA GLU A 72 -11.52 10.51 2.88
C GLU A 72 -11.44 10.18 4.37
N SER A 73 -10.65 9.18 4.75
CA SER A 73 -10.37 8.88 6.17
C SER A 73 -9.70 10.06 6.89
N ILE A 74 -8.72 10.71 6.26
CA ILE A 74 -8.05 11.90 6.82
C ILE A 74 -9.04 13.07 6.95
N ARG A 75 -9.90 13.29 5.94
CA ARG A 75 -10.92 14.33 5.97
C ARG A 75 -11.96 14.07 7.07
N THR A 76 -12.45 12.84 7.16
CA THR A 76 -13.44 12.42 8.16
C THR A 76 -12.90 12.62 9.58
N ALA A 77 -11.61 12.39 9.80
CA ALA A 77 -10.97 12.61 11.09
C ALA A 77 -10.94 14.09 11.54
N GLY A 78 -11.18 15.05 10.64
CA GLY A 78 -11.25 16.48 10.94
C GLY A 78 -10.10 17.31 10.39
N PHE A 79 -9.13 16.70 9.70
CA PHE A 79 -8.09 17.46 9.01
C PHE A 79 -8.66 18.22 7.81
N ILE A 80 -8.09 19.39 7.55
CA ILE A 80 -8.45 20.28 6.44
C ILE A 80 -7.23 20.53 5.55
N ASN A 81 -7.44 21.18 4.39
CA ASN A 81 -6.37 21.53 3.44
C ASN A 81 -5.54 20.31 2.98
N LEU A 82 -6.21 19.18 2.71
CA LEU A 82 -5.56 17.95 2.28
C LEU A 82 -4.83 18.14 0.94
N THR A 83 -3.56 17.75 0.91
CA THR A 83 -2.75 17.66 -0.32
C THR A 83 -2.21 16.24 -0.46
N GLY A 84 -2.32 15.67 -1.66
CA GLY A 84 -1.85 14.32 -1.95
C GLY A 84 -1.08 14.26 -3.25
N ARG A 85 -0.13 13.32 -3.34
CA ARG A 85 0.57 13.00 -4.59
C ARG A 85 0.72 11.49 -4.70
N VAL A 86 0.55 10.97 -5.91
CA VAL A 86 0.85 9.57 -6.23
C VAL A 86 2.18 9.53 -6.96
N ILE A 87 3.15 8.80 -6.41
CA ILE A 87 4.48 8.64 -7.00
C ILE A 87 4.57 7.23 -7.58
N LYS A 88 4.93 7.14 -8.87
CA LYS A 88 5.17 5.84 -9.51
C LYS A 88 6.47 5.23 -8.99
N VAL A 89 6.37 4.01 -8.46
CA VAL A 89 7.53 3.20 -8.05
C VAL A 89 7.60 1.97 -8.95
N PRO A 90 8.54 1.91 -9.90
CA PRO A 90 8.69 0.77 -10.82
C PRO A 90 9.06 -0.52 -10.07
N ILE A 91 8.88 -1.69 -10.72
CA ILE A 91 9.28 -3.00 -10.18
C ILE A 91 10.50 -3.55 -10.97
N GLY A 92 11.46 -2.68 -11.27
CA GLY A 92 12.68 -3.06 -11.99
C GLY A 92 13.35 -1.90 -12.71
N THR A 93 14.33 -2.22 -13.55
CA THR A 93 15.29 -1.25 -14.10
C THR A 93 14.97 -0.76 -15.52
N TRP A 94 13.76 -1.03 -16.02
CA TRP A 94 13.32 -0.60 -17.36
C TRP A 94 13.11 0.91 -17.57
N PRO A 95 12.81 1.76 -16.56
CA PRO A 95 12.65 3.19 -16.79
C PRO A 95 13.93 3.81 -17.39
N LYS A 96 13.76 4.75 -18.33
CA LYS A 96 14.88 5.53 -18.88
C LYS A 96 15.43 6.53 -17.86
N ASP A 97 14.55 7.10 -17.05
CA ASP A 97 14.94 8.01 -15.97
C ASP A 97 15.83 7.29 -14.95
N LYS A 98 16.97 7.92 -14.60
CA LYS A 98 17.99 7.31 -13.75
C LYS A 98 17.49 7.10 -12.32
N THR A 99 16.68 8.02 -11.79
CA THR A 99 16.14 7.97 -10.44
C THR A 99 15.09 6.87 -10.33
N LEU A 100 14.13 6.82 -11.26
CA LEU A 100 13.11 5.77 -11.31
C LEU A 100 13.71 4.38 -11.53
N LYS A 101 14.78 4.28 -12.32
CA LYS A 101 15.54 3.03 -12.50
C LYS A 101 16.15 2.55 -11.18
N GLN A 102 16.74 3.45 -10.40
CA GLN A 102 17.31 3.12 -9.10
C GLN A 102 16.23 2.68 -8.10
N TRP A 103 15.13 3.43 -8.02
CA TRP A 103 13.99 3.07 -7.17
C TRP A 103 13.40 1.73 -7.56
N GLY A 104 13.28 1.46 -8.86
CA GLY A 104 12.79 0.19 -9.34
C GLY A 104 13.71 -0.98 -9.02
N ALA A 105 15.03 -0.79 -9.02
CA ALA A 105 15.97 -1.80 -8.55
C ALA A 105 15.76 -2.13 -7.06
N TRP A 106 15.61 -1.10 -6.22
CA TRP A 106 15.35 -1.28 -4.79
C TRP A 106 13.99 -1.93 -4.52
N ASN A 107 12.94 -1.48 -5.19
CA ASN A 107 11.59 -2.03 -5.03
C ASN A 107 11.54 -3.50 -5.48
N ARG A 108 12.20 -3.85 -6.59
CA ARG A 108 12.34 -5.25 -7.02
C ARG A 108 13.04 -6.10 -5.96
N GLN A 109 14.13 -5.59 -5.37
CA GLN A 109 14.84 -6.32 -4.31
C GLN A 109 13.97 -6.48 -3.05
N PHE A 110 13.28 -5.42 -2.64
CA PHE A 110 12.33 -5.43 -1.52
C PHE A 110 11.24 -6.50 -1.73
N LEU A 111 10.64 -6.55 -2.93
CA LEU A 111 9.61 -7.53 -3.26
C LEU A 111 10.17 -8.95 -3.26
N LEU A 112 11.33 -9.19 -3.87
CA LEU A 112 11.94 -10.53 -3.92
C LEU A 112 12.33 -11.06 -2.54
N GLN A 113 12.81 -10.19 -1.65
CA GLN A 113 13.17 -10.57 -0.28
C GLN A 113 11.94 -10.70 0.62
N GLY A 114 10.92 -9.87 0.42
CA GLY A 114 9.72 -9.85 1.24
C GLY A 114 8.68 -10.91 0.86
N LEU A 115 8.70 -11.39 -0.39
CA LEU A 115 7.65 -12.26 -0.94
C LEU A 115 7.36 -13.46 -0.05
N GLU A 116 8.40 -14.17 0.38
CA GLU A 116 8.29 -15.33 1.23
C GLU A 116 7.68 -14.97 2.59
N GLY A 117 8.20 -13.94 3.26
CA GLY A 117 7.72 -13.48 4.57
C GLY A 117 6.28 -12.95 4.54
N PHE A 118 5.88 -12.32 3.44
CA PHE A 118 4.52 -11.81 3.28
C PHE A 118 3.50 -12.93 3.02
N SER A 119 3.92 -13.99 2.33
CA SER A 119 3.02 -14.99 1.77
C SER A 119 2.97 -16.31 2.55
N ILE A 120 4.07 -16.81 3.12
CA ILE A 120 4.10 -18.16 3.75
C ILE A 120 3.02 -18.27 4.83
N ARG A 121 3.07 -17.44 5.88
CA ARG A 121 2.13 -17.54 6.99
C ARG A 121 0.67 -17.33 6.54
N GLY A 122 0.48 -16.39 5.61
CA GLY A 122 -0.82 -16.13 5.01
C GLY A 122 -1.41 -17.33 4.30
N LEU A 123 -0.60 -18.00 3.49
CA LEU A 123 -1.05 -19.12 2.69
C LEU A 123 -1.18 -20.41 3.49
N THR A 124 -0.23 -20.72 4.38
CA THR A 124 -0.16 -22.02 5.05
C THR A 124 -0.91 -22.09 6.40
N GLU A 125 -1.08 -20.96 7.09
CA GLU A 125 -1.73 -20.96 8.42
C GLU A 125 -3.10 -20.29 8.43
N MET A 126 -3.32 -19.29 7.55
CA MET A 126 -4.57 -18.50 7.56
C MET A 126 -5.55 -18.91 6.46
N LEU A 127 -5.06 -19.30 5.28
CA LEU A 127 -5.90 -19.62 4.13
C LEU A 127 -6.14 -21.12 3.90
N GLY A 128 -5.35 -21.98 4.55
CA GLY A 128 -5.44 -23.45 4.45
C GLY A 128 -4.32 -24.02 3.61
#